data_AF-A0A956AVX9-F1
#
_entry.id   AF-A0A956AVX9-F1
#
_cell.length_a   1.000
_cell.length_b   1.000
_cell.length_c   1.000
_cell.angle_alpha   90.00
_cell.angle_beta   90.00
_cell.angle_gamma   90.00
#
_symmetry.space_group_name_H-M   'P 1'
#
loop_
_entity.id
_entity.type
_entity.pdbx_description
1 polymer ?
#
loop_
_entity_poly.entity_id
_entity_poly.type
_entity_poly.pdbx_seq_one_letter_code
_entity_poly.pdbx_strand_id
1 'polypeptide(L)'
;VMANPLDERRGEFVELWNLGEAPVDLAGFVLYDGDAADPLEGWQGGSTLLPAGGFAVVLDRDYDEAYPLPAGALRLTVDDASLGTGLAVHDTVELLLPDGVTVLDRYAAPFDPGNGTSAERAAPDRDDFVAAPCPGDLKASPGGPNCAAAETGDPLDCRARADCADGWQCIGIPQDGSTEFGRCADTRNRPGENADCPADLDCGDGLVCAGLSSTPGGLFCLADYHHGVFTFDTRTPIPDGAPAGVTVEQVVYGLGSVPLDIFVELDIDHPAPAQLRVTVVGANTDRDVLFDGSVDDPALLGQRLVARGIPGDDIVNGRWHLEVVDTAAGGAGQLNGWTLDIISRWD
;
A
#
# COMPACT_ATOMS: atom_id res chain seq x y z
N VAL A 1 -2.25 13.28 11.55
CA VAL A 1 -1.66 14.44 12.26
C VAL A 1 -1.18 14.00 13.62
N MET A 2 0.06 14.35 14.00
CA MET A 2 0.63 14.14 15.32
C MET A 2 0.94 15.49 15.96
N ALA A 3 0.18 15.85 17.00
CA ALA A 3 0.26 17.14 17.71
C ALA A 3 0.56 16.97 19.22
N ASN A 4 0.95 15.76 19.63
CA ASN A 4 1.33 15.43 21.00
C ASN A 4 2.31 14.25 20.98
N PRO A 5 3.48 14.40 20.33
CA PRO A 5 4.45 13.32 20.19
C PRO A 5 5.23 13.04 21.49
N LEU A 6 5.91 11.89 21.53
CA LEU A 6 6.78 11.54 22.66
C LEU A 6 8.01 12.48 22.80
N ASP A 7 8.50 13.04 21.68
CA ASP A 7 9.50 14.13 21.65
C ASP A 7 8.83 15.38 21.04
N GLU A 8 8.28 16.23 21.91
CA GLU A 8 7.57 17.49 21.58
C GLU A 8 8.38 18.50 20.78
N ARG A 9 9.69 18.30 20.61
CA ARG A 9 10.52 19.21 19.83
C ARG A 9 10.61 18.84 18.36
N ARG A 10 10.43 17.55 18.03
CA ARG A 10 10.86 16.95 16.76
C ARG A 10 9.90 15.90 16.21
N GLY A 11 8.84 15.64 16.97
CA GLY A 11 7.97 14.50 16.76
C GLY A 11 6.66 14.87 16.09
N GLU A 12 6.41 16.15 15.81
CA GLU A 12 5.18 16.58 15.18
C GLU A 12 5.23 16.23 13.71
N PHE A 13 4.06 15.88 13.15
CA PHE A 13 3.94 15.71 11.72
C PHE A 13 2.52 15.88 11.21
N VAL A 14 2.44 16.26 9.95
CA VAL A 14 1.23 16.17 9.13
C VAL A 14 1.53 15.24 7.97
N GLU A 15 0.69 14.21 7.81
CA GLU A 15 0.77 13.31 6.66
C GLU A 15 -0.23 13.73 5.60
N LEU A 16 0.21 13.67 4.34
CA LEU A 16 -0.57 13.93 3.15
C LEU A 16 -0.62 12.67 2.30
N TRP A 17 -1.78 12.37 1.74
CA TRP A 17 -1.98 11.27 0.79
C TRP A 17 -2.51 11.82 -0.53
N ASN A 18 -1.87 11.46 -1.64
CA ASN A 18 -2.36 11.78 -2.97
C ASN A 18 -3.33 10.70 -3.46
N LEU A 19 -4.62 10.99 -3.36
CA LEU A 19 -5.71 10.14 -3.87
C LEU A 19 -5.83 10.12 -5.40
N GLY A 20 -5.12 11.01 -6.09
CA GLY A 20 -5.20 11.16 -7.55
C GLY A 20 -4.29 10.19 -8.31
N GLU A 21 -4.56 10.08 -9.61
CA GLU A 21 -3.82 9.24 -10.56
C GLU A 21 -2.57 9.93 -11.16
N ALA A 22 -2.34 11.19 -10.80
CA ALA A 22 -1.21 11.99 -11.28
C ALA A 22 -0.35 12.49 -10.12
N PRO A 23 0.97 12.65 -10.32
CA PRO A 23 1.82 13.26 -9.31
C PRO A 23 1.44 14.72 -9.07
N VAL A 24 1.52 15.17 -7.81
CA VAL A 24 1.27 16.55 -7.38
C VAL A 24 2.57 17.17 -6.89
N ASP A 25 2.95 18.31 -7.45
CA ASP A 25 4.07 19.10 -6.91
C ASP A 25 3.56 19.97 -5.76
N LEU A 26 4.02 19.67 -4.55
CA LEU A 26 3.62 20.36 -3.32
C LEU A 26 4.47 21.61 -3.04
N ALA A 27 5.39 21.98 -3.93
CA ALA A 27 6.23 23.16 -3.75
C ALA A 27 5.37 24.42 -3.53
N GLY A 28 5.58 25.09 -2.39
CA GLY A 28 4.92 26.34 -2.05
C GLY A 28 3.45 26.21 -1.66
N PHE A 29 2.91 24.99 -1.53
CA PHE A 29 1.69 24.77 -0.75
C PHE A 29 1.94 25.26 0.69
N VAL A 30 0.90 25.61 1.43
CA VAL A 30 1.06 26.21 2.76
C VAL A 30 0.35 25.35 3.80
N LEU A 31 1.05 25.02 4.88
CA LEU A 31 0.45 24.47 6.08
C LEU A 31 0.05 25.63 7.00
N TYR A 32 -1.17 25.62 7.54
CA TYR A 32 -1.66 26.67 8.45
C TYR A 32 -2.32 26.02 9.65
N ASP A 33 -1.86 26.32 10.87
CA ASP A 33 -2.39 25.75 12.12
C ASP A 33 -3.49 26.60 12.79
N GLY A 34 -3.84 27.74 12.18
CA GLY A 34 -4.73 28.76 12.75
C GLY A 34 -4.00 30.00 13.27
N ASP A 35 -2.69 29.94 13.47
CA ASP A 35 -1.88 31.01 14.03
C ASP A 35 -0.69 31.40 13.13
N ALA A 36 -0.04 30.43 12.49
CA ALA A 36 1.10 30.62 11.57
C ALA A 36 0.93 29.81 10.28
N ALA A 37 1.46 30.38 9.19
CA ALA A 37 1.36 29.84 7.85
C ALA A 37 2.75 29.55 7.30
N ASP A 38 3.01 28.28 6.99
CA ASP A 38 4.32 27.79 6.62
C ASP A 38 4.33 27.20 5.22
N PRO A 39 5.11 27.77 4.29
CA PRO A 39 5.31 27.18 2.98
C PRO A 39 6.01 25.82 3.08
N LEU A 40 5.51 24.84 2.33
CA LEU A 40 6.10 23.52 2.22
C LEU A 40 7.35 23.54 1.33
N GLU A 41 8.40 22.93 1.83
CA GLU A 41 9.70 22.75 1.19
C GLU A 41 10.07 21.26 1.15
N GLY A 42 10.90 20.87 0.17
CA GLY A 42 11.46 19.53 0.14
C GLY A 42 12.44 19.31 1.28
N TRP A 43 12.37 18.16 1.96
CA TRP A 43 13.27 17.83 3.08
C TRP A 43 14.74 17.94 2.64
N GLN A 44 15.52 18.78 3.33
CA GLN A 44 16.93 19.04 3.01
C GLN A 44 17.19 19.43 1.54
N GLY A 45 16.23 20.15 0.93
CA GLY A 45 16.30 20.53 -0.49
C GLY A 45 15.97 19.38 -1.45
N GLY A 46 15.30 18.34 -0.96
CA GLY A 46 14.80 17.21 -1.74
C GLY A 46 13.62 17.57 -2.65
N SER A 47 13.00 16.53 -3.20
CA SER A 47 11.81 16.67 -4.05
C SER A 47 10.59 17.15 -3.26
N THR A 48 9.68 17.83 -3.93
CA THR A 48 8.31 18.16 -3.48
C THR A 48 7.25 17.41 -4.29
N LEU A 49 7.67 16.58 -5.25
CA LEU A 49 6.77 15.85 -6.14
C LEU A 49 6.25 14.59 -5.45
N LEU A 50 4.98 14.61 -5.05
CA LEU A 50 4.25 13.50 -4.46
C LEU A 50 3.65 12.61 -5.57
N PRO A 51 4.06 11.35 -5.71
CA PRO A 51 3.50 10.44 -6.70
C PRO A 51 1.99 10.22 -6.55
N ALA A 52 1.34 9.77 -7.63
CA ALA A 52 -0.03 9.24 -7.58
C ALA A 52 -0.13 8.10 -6.56
N GLY A 53 -1.16 8.10 -5.71
CA GLY A 53 -1.32 7.12 -4.62
C GLY A 53 -0.28 7.22 -3.51
N GLY A 54 0.70 8.12 -3.60
CA GLY A 54 1.84 8.20 -2.68
C GLY A 54 1.55 9.00 -1.41
N PHE A 55 2.42 8.81 -0.40
CA PHE A 55 2.36 9.49 0.89
C PHE A 55 3.50 10.49 1.04
N ALA A 56 3.20 11.65 1.64
CA ALA A 56 4.17 12.62 2.08
C ALA A 56 4.03 12.88 3.58
N VAL A 57 5.15 13.10 4.26
CA VAL A 57 5.18 13.49 5.67
C VAL A 57 5.85 14.85 5.78
N VAL A 58 5.10 15.83 6.26
CA VAL A 58 5.58 17.17 6.61
C VAL A 58 6.11 17.11 8.04
N LEU A 59 7.39 17.40 8.20
CA LEU A 59 8.16 17.20 9.41
C LEU A 59 8.67 18.53 9.96
N ASP A 60 8.77 18.62 11.28
CA ASP A 60 9.63 19.62 11.93
C ASP A 60 11.02 19.60 11.30
N ARG A 61 11.60 20.77 11.05
CA ARG A 61 12.89 20.86 10.35
C ARG A 61 14.04 20.21 11.12
N ASP A 62 13.90 20.08 12.44
CA ASP A 62 14.89 19.41 13.29
C ASP A 62 14.52 17.96 13.60
N TYR A 63 13.54 17.37 12.89
CA TYR A 63 13.28 15.93 12.90
C TYR A 63 14.60 15.15 12.74
N ASP A 64 14.84 14.27 13.71
CA ASP A 64 16.09 13.53 13.91
C ASP A 64 15.77 12.04 14.10
N GLU A 65 14.93 11.52 13.20
CA GLU A 65 14.49 10.12 13.22
C GLU A 65 13.76 9.72 14.52
N ALA A 66 12.94 10.64 15.05
CA ALA A 66 12.13 10.39 16.25
C ALA A 66 11.16 9.19 16.09
N TYR A 67 10.87 8.82 14.84
CA TYR A 67 10.11 7.63 14.45
C TYR A 67 10.58 7.13 13.08
N PRO A 68 10.33 5.86 12.72
CA PRO A 68 10.71 5.37 11.40
C PRO A 68 9.78 5.94 10.31
N LEU A 69 10.34 6.17 9.12
CA LEU A 69 9.59 6.50 7.91
C LEU A 69 9.95 5.50 6.81
N PRO A 70 8.96 4.95 6.07
CA PRO A 70 9.23 4.10 4.91
C PRO A 70 10.13 4.79 3.88
N ALA A 71 10.97 4.02 3.18
CA ALA A 71 11.89 4.56 2.17
C ALA A 71 11.15 5.24 1.00
N GLY A 72 9.91 4.82 0.72
CA GLY A 72 9.07 5.39 -0.33
C GLY A 72 8.28 6.65 0.07
N ALA A 73 8.29 7.03 1.35
CA ALA A 73 7.57 8.21 1.81
C ALA A 73 8.30 9.49 1.38
N LEU A 74 7.58 10.42 0.73
CA LEU A 74 8.11 11.74 0.43
C LEU A 74 8.29 12.52 1.74
N ARG A 75 9.46 13.11 1.95
CA ARG A 75 9.73 13.94 3.12
C ARG A 75 9.65 15.41 2.74
N LEU A 76 8.82 16.14 3.46
CA LEU A 76 8.65 17.59 3.36
C LEU A 76 8.99 18.24 4.69
N THR A 77 9.23 19.55 4.65
CA THR A 77 9.42 20.37 5.85
C THR A 77 8.86 21.77 5.60
N VAL A 78 9.02 22.64 6.59
CA VAL A 78 8.59 24.03 6.59
C VAL A 78 9.79 24.97 6.63
N ASP A 79 9.52 26.28 6.48
CA ASP A 79 10.55 27.31 6.38
C ASP A 79 11.18 27.70 7.73
N ASP A 80 10.63 27.22 8.86
CA ASP A 80 11.19 27.37 10.20
C ASP A 80 11.39 26.03 10.96
N ALA A 81 11.36 26.03 12.29
CA ALA A 81 11.69 24.87 13.12
C ALA A 81 10.46 24.05 13.55
N SER A 82 9.26 24.59 13.46
CA SER A 82 8.05 23.97 14.00
C SER A 82 6.94 23.99 12.97
N LEU A 83 6.08 22.97 12.97
CA LEU A 83 4.87 23.02 12.17
C LEU A 83 3.90 24.04 12.78
N GLY A 84 3.62 25.11 12.05
CA GLY A 84 2.88 26.27 12.51
C GLY A 84 3.63 26.98 13.64
N THR A 85 2.97 27.09 14.78
CA THR A 85 3.55 27.59 16.02
C THR A 85 4.01 26.47 16.97
N GLY A 86 4.03 25.22 16.47
CA GLY A 86 4.03 23.98 17.23
C GLY A 86 2.60 23.51 17.39
N LEU A 87 2.27 22.33 16.88
CA LEU A 87 0.89 21.84 16.81
C LEU A 87 0.35 21.52 18.20
N ALA A 88 -0.81 22.06 18.53
CA ALA A 88 -1.58 21.64 19.69
C ALA A 88 -2.69 20.67 19.31
N VAL A 89 -3.11 19.84 20.26
CA VAL A 89 -4.22 18.87 20.13
C VAL A 89 -5.60 19.49 19.82
N HIS A 90 -5.69 20.81 19.73
CA HIS A 90 -6.90 21.56 19.38
C HIS A 90 -6.71 22.48 18.18
N ASP A 91 -5.54 22.44 17.53
CA ASP A 91 -5.25 23.29 16.39
C ASP A 91 -5.92 22.76 15.13
N THR A 92 -6.57 23.66 14.43
CA THR A 92 -7.11 23.33 13.11
C THR A 92 -5.98 23.43 12.11
N VAL A 93 -5.62 22.31 11.50
CA VAL A 93 -4.57 22.27 10.48
C VAL A 93 -5.22 22.34 9.10
N GLU A 94 -4.82 23.31 8.29
CA GLU A 94 -5.26 23.49 6.91
C GLU A 94 -4.08 23.33 5.96
N LEU A 95 -4.32 22.60 4.87
CA LEU A 95 -3.44 22.61 3.71
C LEU A 95 -4.01 23.60 2.69
N LEU A 96 -3.25 24.63 2.36
CA LEU A 96 -3.64 25.66 1.40
C LEU A 96 -2.86 25.49 0.08
N LEU A 97 -3.49 25.89 -1.03
CA LEU A 97 -2.81 26.03 -2.32
C LEU A 97 -1.71 27.11 -2.24
N PRO A 98 -0.81 27.20 -3.25
CA PRO A 98 0.28 28.19 -3.25
C PRO A 98 -0.15 29.67 -3.24
N ASP A 99 -1.45 29.96 -3.38
CA ASP A 99 -1.98 31.31 -3.18
C ASP A 99 -2.07 31.71 -1.69
N GLY A 100 -1.87 30.75 -0.77
CA GLY A 100 -1.90 30.95 0.68
C GLY A 100 -3.28 31.27 1.23
N VAL A 101 -4.36 31.07 0.46
CA VAL A 101 -5.74 31.43 0.87
C VAL A 101 -6.76 30.35 0.53
N THR A 102 -6.55 29.58 -0.53
CA THR A 102 -7.49 28.54 -0.94
C THR A 102 -7.21 27.25 -0.16
N VAL A 103 -8.12 26.90 0.75
CA VAL A 103 -8.07 25.64 1.51
C VAL A 103 -8.30 24.46 0.56
N LEU A 104 -7.33 23.55 0.52
CA LEU A 104 -7.41 22.28 -0.20
C LEU A 104 -7.97 21.17 0.69
N ASP A 105 -7.44 21.03 1.91
CA ASP A 105 -7.93 20.08 2.91
C ASP A 105 -7.78 20.66 4.33
N ARG A 106 -8.50 20.08 5.29
CA ARG A 106 -8.54 20.53 6.68
C ARG A 106 -8.65 19.35 7.65
N TYR A 107 -7.91 19.45 8.74
CA TYR A 107 -8.08 18.69 9.98
C TYR A 107 -8.60 19.61 11.08
N ALA A 108 -9.80 19.34 11.58
CA ALA A 108 -10.48 20.22 12.54
C ALA A 108 -10.13 19.97 14.02
N ALA A 109 -9.13 19.13 14.32
CA ALA A 109 -8.77 18.68 15.68
C ALA A 109 -9.97 18.32 16.58
N PRO A 110 -10.79 17.32 16.19
CA PRO A 110 -12.04 17.02 16.89
C PRO A 110 -11.86 16.42 18.30
N PHE A 111 -10.67 15.92 18.65
CA PHE A 111 -10.34 15.32 19.94
C PHE A 111 -8.82 15.30 20.16
N ASP A 112 -8.40 15.08 21.40
CA ASP A 112 -7.01 14.77 21.77
C ASP A 112 -6.76 13.24 21.65
N PRO A 113 -5.91 12.78 20.70
CA PRO A 113 -5.62 11.35 20.53
C PRO A 113 -4.81 10.73 21.68
N GLY A 114 -4.20 11.57 22.52
CA GLY A 114 -3.27 11.16 23.57
C GLY A 114 -1.80 11.22 23.14
N ASN A 115 -0.92 11.21 24.14
CA ASN A 115 0.53 11.29 23.94
C ASN A 115 1.05 10.14 23.06
N GLY A 116 1.91 10.46 22.10
CA GLY A 116 2.51 9.53 21.14
C GLY A 116 1.49 8.90 20.18
N THR A 117 0.29 9.46 20.04
CA THR A 117 -0.77 8.92 19.19
C THR A 117 -1.20 9.95 18.14
N SER A 118 -1.22 9.57 16.86
CA SER A 118 -1.74 10.45 15.81
C SER A 118 -3.27 10.41 15.73
N ALA A 119 -3.86 11.50 15.27
CA ALA A 119 -5.21 11.48 14.69
C ALA A 119 -5.11 11.05 13.21
N GLU A 120 -5.82 9.98 12.87
CA GLU A 120 -5.84 9.40 11.53
C GLU A 120 -7.24 9.49 10.94
N ARG A 121 -7.32 9.87 9.66
CA ARG A 121 -8.59 9.94 8.94
C ARG A 121 -9.05 8.52 8.61
N ALA A 122 -10.25 8.14 9.05
CA ALA A 122 -10.78 6.78 8.87
C ALA A 122 -11.16 6.49 7.41
N ALA A 123 -11.68 7.49 6.69
CA ALA A 123 -11.98 7.38 5.26
C ALA A 123 -11.64 8.70 4.54
N PRO A 124 -11.04 8.66 3.34
CA PRO A 124 -10.58 9.86 2.64
C PRO A 124 -11.69 10.85 2.24
N ASP A 125 -12.94 10.40 2.10
CA ASP A 125 -14.08 11.24 1.73
C ASP A 125 -14.83 11.83 2.94
N ARG A 126 -14.36 11.56 4.16
CA ARG A 126 -15.03 11.97 5.40
C ARG A 126 -14.09 12.72 6.33
N ASP A 127 -14.63 13.72 7.02
CA ASP A 127 -13.99 14.35 8.20
C ASP A 127 -14.20 13.50 9.45
N ASP A 128 -13.95 12.20 9.34
CA ASP A 128 -13.99 11.26 10.45
C ASP A 128 -12.56 10.89 10.82
N PHE A 129 -12.14 11.29 12.02
CA PHE A 129 -10.81 11.04 12.54
C PHE A 129 -10.92 10.17 13.79
N VAL A 130 -9.99 9.24 13.92
CA VAL A 130 -9.86 8.37 15.09
C VAL A 130 -8.45 8.47 15.65
N ALA A 131 -8.31 8.21 16.95
CA ALA A 131 -6.99 7.99 17.53
C ALA A 131 -6.39 6.75 16.86
N ALA A 132 -5.16 6.86 16.36
CA ALA A 132 -4.49 5.81 15.60
C ALA A 132 -4.53 4.47 16.36
N PRO A 133 -5.11 3.42 15.76
CA PRO A 133 -5.17 2.10 16.38
C PRO A 133 -3.87 1.30 16.20
N CYS A 134 -2.78 1.94 15.74
CA CYS A 134 -1.49 1.28 15.52
C CYS A 134 -0.95 0.63 16.80
N PRO A 135 -0.28 -0.53 16.70
CA PRO A 135 0.37 -1.18 17.83
C PRO A 135 1.64 -0.43 18.26
N GLY A 136 2.05 -0.62 19.52
CA GLY A 136 3.29 -0.07 20.06
C GLY A 136 3.10 1.17 20.94
N ASP A 137 4.23 1.72 21.41
CA ASP A 137 4.27 2.90 22.28
C ASP A 137 4.05 4.20 21.49
N LEU A 138 4.52 4.25 20.24
CA LEU A 138 4.13 5.25 19.25
C LEU A 138 2.99 4.67 18.41
N LYS A 139 1.81 5.25 18.53
CA LYS A 139 0.63 4.84 17.77
C LYS A 139 0.45 5.77 16.58
N ALA A 140 1.18 5.48 15.53
CA ALA A 140 1.15 6.27 14.31
C ALA A 140 1.64 5.46 13.11
N SER A 141 1.24 5.88 11.92
CA SER A 141 1.56 5.23 10.65
C SER A 141 2.16 6.17 9.58
N PRO A 142 3.10 7.08 9.95
CA PRO A 142 3.56 8.11 9.03
C PRO A 142 4.30 7.55 7.81
N GLY A 143 3.96 8.06 6.64
CA GLY A 143 4.56 7.74 5.35
C GLY A 143 3.98 6.51 4.67
N GLY A 144 2.82 6.02 5.11
CA GLY A 144 2.18 4.84 4.56
C GLY A 144 0.66 4.79 4.80
N PRO A 145 -0.01 3.69 4.42
CA PRO A 145 -1.42 3.51 4.72
C PRO A 145 -1.68 3.60 6.23
N ASN A 146 -2.72 4.35 6.60
CA ASN A 146 -2.98 4.57 8.02
C ASN A 146 -3.64 3.36 8.69
N CYS A 147 -3.44 3.23 10.01
CA CYS A 147 -4.01 2.12 10.78
C CYS A 147 -5.53 2.26 10.95
N ALA A 148 -6.05 3.49 10.92
CA ALA A 148 -7.49 3.75 10.99
C ALA A 148 -8.27 3.15 9.81
N ALA A 149 -7.76 3.30 8.58
CA ALA A 149 -8.35 2.74 7.37
C ALA A 149 -8.22 1.21 7.35
N ALA A 150 -7.16 0.66 7.95
CA ALA A 150 -7.05 -0.79 8.14
C ALA A 150 -8.16 -1.36 9.05
N GLU A 151 -8.73 -0.57 9.96
CA GLU A 151 -9.85 -0.96 10.83
C GLU A 151 -11.23 -0.69 10.20
N THR A 152 -11.36 0.30 9.30
CA THR A 152 -12.63 0.63 8.61
C THR A 152 -12.80 0.01 7.23
N GLY A 153 -11.76 -0.64 6.70
CA GLY A 153 -11.68 -1.03 5.29
C GLY A 153 -11.30 0.16 4.39
N ASP A 154 -10.72 -0.14 3.24
CA ASP A 154 -10.51 0.82 2.14
C ASP A 154 -11.86 1.53 1.83
N PRO A 155 -11.92 2.81 1.47
CA PRO A 155 -13.16 3.49 1.06
C PRO A 155 -13.92 2.81 -0.09
N LEU A 156 -13.26 1.96 -0.87
CA LEU A 156 -13.88 1.10 -1.87
C LEU A 156 -14.30 -0.27 -1.30
N ASP A 157 -14.02 -0.59 -0.05
CA ASP A 157 -14.47 -1.83 0.56
C ASP A 157 -15.99 -1.87 0.69
N CYS A 158 -16.54 -3.05 0.50
CA CYS A 158 -17.98 -3.27 0.56
C CYS A 158 -18.31 -4.64 1.12
N ARG A 159 -19.47 -4.75 1.77
CA ARG A 159 -20.05 -6.02 2.19
C ARG A 159 -21.19 -6.43 1.29
N ALA A 160 -21.81 -5.45 0.65
CA ALA A 160 -22.91 -5.61 -0.27
C ALA A 160 -22.90 -4.50 -1.32
N ARG A 161 -23.65 -4.72 -2.39
CA ARG A 161 -23.87 -3.71 -3.43
C ARG A 161 -24.40 -2.37 -2.89
N ALA A 162 -25.16 -2.39 -1.79
CA ALA A 162 -25.73 -1.19 -1.19
C ALA A 162 -24.68 -0.24 -0.59
N ASP A 163 -23.46 -0.73 -0.37
CA ASP A 163 -22.34 0.07 0.12
C ASP A 163 -21.67 0.86 -1.01
N CYS A 164 -21.96 0.51 -2.28
CA CYS A 164 -21.34 1.09 -3.45
C CYS A 164 -22.18 2.20 -4.10
N ALA A 165 -21.51 3.06 -4.87
CA ALA A 165 -22.14 4.09 -5.67
C ALA A 165 -23.20 3.52 -6.64
N ASP A 166 -24.15 4.37 -7.05
CA ASP A 166 -25.23 3.98 -7.95
C ASP A 166 -24.69 3.33 -9.25
N GLY A 167 -25.08 2.08 -9.47
CA GLY A 167 -24.69 1.29 -10.65
C GLY A 167 -23.43 0.45 -10.46
N TRP A 168 -22.67 0.64 -9.38
CA TRP A 168 -21.50 -0.16 -9.06
C TRP A 168 -21.90 -1.48 -8.39
N GLN A 169 -20.97 -2.42 -8.34
CA GLN A 169 -21.13 -3.72 -7.70
C GLN A 169 -20.07 -3.92 -6.63
N CYS A 170 -20.44 -4.67 -5.60
CA CYS A 170 -19.47 -5.21 -4.65
C CYS A 170 -18.95 -6.54 -5.18
N ILE A 171 -17.66 -6.61 -5.49
CA ILE A 171 -17.02 -7.77 -6.12
C ILE A 171 -15.95 -8.39 -5.23
N GLY A 172 -15.62 -9.65 -5.50
CA GLY A 172 -14.45 -10.30 -4.92
C GLY A 172 -14.46 -10.52 -3.40
N ILE A 173 -15.64 -10.68 -2.77
CA ILE A 173 -15.73 -11.11 -1.37
C ILE A 173 -15.23 -12.56 -1.26
N PRO A 174 -14.19 -12.87 -0.47
CA PRO A 174 -13.71 -14.23 -0.30
C PRO A 174 -14.74 -15.15 0.38
N GLN A 175 -14.76 -16.42 -0.02
CA GLN A 175 -15.66 -17.43 0.55
C GLN A 175 -15.02 -18.26 1.68
N ASP A 176 -13.74 -18.06 1.94
CA ASP A 176 -12.96 -18.74 2.98
C ASP A 176 -13.07 -18.06 4.35
N GLY A 177 -13.79 -16.94 4.44
CA GLY A 177 -13.93 -16.14 5.66
C GLY A 177 -12.65 -15.37 6.06
N SER A 178 -11.69 -15.23 5.14
CA SER A 178 -10.48 -14.42 5.35
C SER A 178 -10.78 -12.93 5.57
N THR A 179 -11.84 -12.43 4.94
CA THR A 179 -12.42 -11.12 5.19
C THR A 179 -13.91 -11.13 4.84
N GLU A 180 -14.67 -10.20 5.41
CA GLU A 180 -16.07 -9.92 5.06
C GLU A 180 -16.21 -8.79 4.04
N PHE A 181 -15.09 -8.32 3.48
CA PHE A 181 -15.04 -7.24 2.50
C PHE A 181 -14.77 -7.76 1.08
N GLY A 182 -15.41 -7.12 0.11
CA GLY A 182 -15.09 -7.09 -1.30
C GLY A 182 -14.70 -5.66 -1.68
N ARG A 183 -14.67 -5.35 -2.98
CA ARG A 183 -14.42 -3.99 -3.47
C ARG A 183 -15.54 -3.49 -4.37
N CYS A 184 -15.92 -2.23 -4.20
CA CYS A 184 -16.84 -1.51 -5.06
C CYS A 184 -16.16 -1.24 -6.41
N ALA A 185 -16.77 -1.76 -7.47
CA ALA A 185 -16.28 -1.58 -8.83
C ALA A 185 -17.42 -1.20 -9.78
N ASP A 186 -17.10 -0.30 -10.72
CA ASP A 186 -17.94 -0.12 -11.90
C ASP A 186 -17.71 -1.25 -12.90
N THR A 187 -18.59 -2.26 -12.85
CA THR A 187 -18.51 -3.44 -13.73
C THR A 187 -19.20 -3.22 -15.08
N ARG A 188 -19.55 -1.98 -15.44
CA ARG A 188 -20.09 -1.68 -16.77
C ARG A 188 -18.95 -1.76 -17.79
N ASN A 189 -19.25 -2.38 -18.93
CA ASN A 189 -18.28 -2.54 -20.01
C ASN A 189 -17.71 -1.18 -20.46
N ARG A 190 -16.40 -1.04 -20.39
CA ARG A 190 -15.65 0.14 -20.80
C ARG A 190 -15.25 0.04 -22.28
N PRO A 191 -15.20 1.16 -23.01
CA PRO A 191 -14.65 1.18 -24.37
C PRO A 191 -13.20 0.69 -24.37
N GLY A 192 -12.89 -0.33 -25.17
CA GLY A 192 -11.53 -0.90 -25.26
C GLY A 192 -11.35 -2.24 -24.54
N GLU A 193 -12.29 -2.67 -23.70
CA GLU A 193 -12.27 -4.02 -23.13
C GLU A 193 -12.23 -5.09 -24.24
N ASN A 194 -11.39 -6.11 -24.05
CA ASN A 194 -11.09 -7.21 -24.96
C ASN A 194 -10.33 -6.81 -26.25
N ALA A 195 -9.89 -5.57 -26.39
CA ALA A 195 -8.97 -5.20 -27.46
C ALA A 195 -7.59 -5.82 -27.22
N ASP A 196 -6.87 -6.17 -28.29
CA ASP A 196 -5.49 -6.66 -28.17
C ASP A 196 -4.56 -5.53 -27.68
N CYS A 197 -3.63 -5.84 -26.77
CA CYS A 197 -2.61 -4.89 -26.29
C CYS A 197 -1.17 -5.37 -26.56
N PRO A 198 -0.51 -4.95 -27.66
CA PRO A 198 0.91 -5.21 -27.88
C PRO A 198 1.79 -3.96 -28.08
N ALA A 199 3.05 -4.09 -27.62
CA ALA A 199 4.20 -3.18 -27.72
C ALA A 199 4.23 -1.94 -26.81
N ASP A 200 3.10 -1.40 -26.38
CA ASP A 200 3.03 -0.29 -25.43
C ASP A 200 2.37 -0.63 -24.08
N LEU A 201 1.79 -1.83 -23.91
CA LEU A 201 1.09 -2.28 -22.69
C LEU A 201 0.02 -1.27 -22.19
N ASP A 202 -0.37 -0.32 -23.04
CA ASP A 202 -1.29 0.76 -22.70
C ASP A 202 -2.66 0.46 -23.29
N CYS A 203 -3.61 0.16 -22.42
CA CYS A 203 -5.00 -0.07 -22.80
C CYS A 203 -5.85 1.21 -22.76
N GLY A 204 -5.26 2.34 -22.35
CA GLY A 204 -5.97 3.58 -22.07
C GLY A 204 -6.65 3.61 -20.70
N ASP A 205 -7.28 4.75 -20.42
CA ASP A 205 -7.82 5.06 -19.09
C ASP A 205 -8.77 3.99 -18.56
N GLY A 206 -8.44 3.49 -17.37
CA GLY A 206 -9.24 2.53 -16.64
C GLY A 206 -9.23 1.11 -17.21
N LEU A 207 -8.23 0.76 -18.01
CA LEU A 207 -8.01 -0.59 -18.52
C LEU A 207 -6.57 -1.06 -18.22
N VAL A 208 -6.39 -2.36 -18.06
CA VAL A 208 -5.10 -3.02 -17.83
C VAL A 208 -4.85 -4.09 -18.89
N CYS A 209 -3.60 -4.22 -19.34
CA CYS A 209 -3.22 -5.27 -20.28
C CYS A 209 -3.00 -6.60 -19.54
N ALA A 210 -3.73 -7.64 -19.94
CA ALA A 210 -3.77 -8.94 -19.29
C ALA A 210 -3.28 -10.08 -20.20
N GLY A 211 -3.05 -11.25 -19.62
CA GLY A 211 -2.49 -12.42 -20.28
C GLY A 211 -0.95 -12.42 -20.34
N LEU A 212 -0.29 -11.54 -19.58
CA LEU A 212 1.15 -11.32 -19.51
C LEU A 212 1.93 -12.54 -19.00
N SER A 213 1.37 -13.32 -18.08
CA SER A 213 1.98 -14.56 -17.59
C SER A 213 1.58 -15.78 -18.42
N SER A 214 0.70 -15.64 -19.41
CA SER A 214 0.23 -16.75 -20.24
C SER A 214 0.96 -16.84 -21.59
N THR A 215 1.23 -18.05 -22.09
CA THR A 215 1.60 -18.27 -23.49
C THR A 215 0.87 -19.50 -24.05
N PRO A 216 0.22 -19.44 -25.25
CA PRO A 216 0.07 -18.34 -26.20
C PRO A 216 -1.41 -17.91 -26.34
N GLY A 217 -1.94 -17.17 -25.36
CA GLY A 217 -3.34 -16.69 -25.35
C GLY A 217 -3.59 -15.36 -26.05
N GLY A 218 -2.52 -14.63 -26.40
CA GLY A 218 -2.63 -13.22 -26.80
C GLY A 218 -2.80 -12.30 -25.58
N LEU A 219 -2.39 -11.04 -25.71
CA LEU A 219 -2.56 -10.02 -24.68
C LEU A 219 -3.81 -9.21 -24.99
N PHE A 220 -4.65 -8.95 -24.00
CA PHE A 220 -5.89 -8.18 -24.18
C PHE A 220 -6.21 -7.28 -23.00
N CYS A 221 -6.96 -6.22 -23.26
CA CYS A 221 -7.35 -5.23 -22.27
C CYS A 221 -8.53 -5.72 -21.42
N LEU A 222 -8.40 -5.58 -20.10
CA LEU A 222 -9.47 -5.77 -19.12
C LEU A 222 -9.73 -4.47 -18.36
N ALA A 223 -10.93 -4.33 -17.79
CA ALA A 223 -11.17 -3.24 -16.86
C ALA A 223 -10.21 -3.30 -15.67
N ASP A 224 -9.70 -2.14 -15.25
CA ASP A 224 -8.75 -1.99 -14.15
C ASP A 224 -9.19 -2.65 -12.83
N TYR A 225 -10.48 -2.78 -12.55
CA TYR A 225 -11.00 -3.47 -11.36
C TYR A 225 -10.62 -4.97 -11.31
N HIS A 226 -10.14 -5.53 -12.43
CA HIS A 226 -9.57 -6.87 -12.47
C HIS A 226 -8.14 -6.96 -11.94
N HIS A 227 -7.46 -5.84 -11.72
CA HIS A 227 -6.08 -5.75 -11.24
C HIS A 227 -6.05 -5.37 -9.77
N GLY A 228 -5.19 -6.04 -9.01
CA GLY A 228 -4.92 -5.73 -7.61
C GLY A 228 -3.48 -5.97 -7.25
N VAL A 229 -2.93 -5.07 -6.44
CA VAL A 229 -1.60 -5.17 -5.85
C VAL A 229 -1.74 -5.27 -4.34
N PHE A 230 -1.25 -6.36 -3.76
CA PHE A 230 -1.36 -6.67 -2.34
C PHE A 230 0.05 -6.80 -1.77
N THR A 231 0.39 -5.97 -0.80
CA THR A 231 1.74 -5.92 -0.24
C THR A 231 1.70 -6.31 1.23
N PHE A 232 2.71 -7.10 1.61
CA PHE A 232 2.99 -7.47 2.98
C PHE A 232 4.40 -6.98 3.32
N ASP A 233 4.52 -6.15 4.35
CA ASP A 233 5.76 -5.46 4.75
C ASP A 233 6.23 -5.85 6.17
N THR A 234 5.60 -6.87 6.76
CA THR A 234 5.99 -7.34 8.08
C THR A 234 7.28 -8.16 8.01
N ARG A 235 8.33 -7.59 8.59
CA ARG A 235 9.63 -8.25 8.72
C ARG A 235 9.51 -9.57 9.49
N THR A 236 9.66 -10.69 8.78
CA THR A 236 9.56 -12.04 9.34
C THR A 236 10.89 -12.82 9.22
N PRO A 237 11.49 -13.28 10.34
CA PRO A 237 12.75 -14.03 10.30
C PRO A 237 12.62 -15.34 9.52
N ILE A 238 13.65 -15.68 8.73
CA ILE A 238 13.78 -16.95 8.03
C ILE A 238 14.72 -17.85 8.85
N PRO A 239 14.24 -18.94 9.47
CA PRO A 239 15.07 -19.78 10.33
C PRO A 239 16.10 -20.60 9.53
N ASP A 240 17.36 -20.61 10.00
CA ASP A 240 18.50 -21.32 9.40
C ASP A 240 18.27 -22.84 9.31
N GLY A 241 18.35 -23.39 8.10
CA GLY A 241 18.25 -24.83 7.84
C GLY A 241 17.02 -25.53 8.42
N ALA A 242 15.91 -24.81 8.65
CA ALA A 242 14.71 -25.36 9.26
C ALA A 242 13.72 -25.85 8.19
N PRO A 243 13.37 -27.15 8.15
CA PRO A 243 12.49 -27.68 7.10
C PRO A 243 11.07 -27.09 7.07
N ALA A 244 10.61 -26.53 8.20
CA ALA A 244 9.31 -25.87 8.28
C ALA A 244 9.34 -24.45 7.67
N GLY A 245 10.52 -23.84 7.55
CA GLY A 245 10.69 -22.48 7.05
C GLY A 245 9.85 -21.44 7.81
N VAL A 246 9.39 -20.46 7.05
CA VAL A 246 8.42 -19.44 7.46
C VAL A 246 7.25 -19.44 6.47
N THR A 247 6.05 -19.25 6.98
CA THR A 247 4.85 -18.99 6.18
C THR A 247 4.28 -17.64 6.58
N VAL A 248 4.10 -16.76 5.62
CA VAL A 248 3.38 -15.50 5.79
C VAL A 248 2.13 -15.50 4.92
N GLU A 249 1.18 -14.66 5.28
CA GLU A 249 -0.15 -14.66 4.70
C GLU A 249 -0.49 -13.29 4.12
N GLN A 250 -1.20 -13.29 2.99
CA GLN A 250 -1.81 -12.11 2.40
C GLN A 250 -3.27 -12.43 2.04
N VAL A 251 -4.21 -11.59 2.48
CA VAL A 251 -5.61 -11.68 2.04
C VAL A 251 -5.75 -10.93 0.72
N VAL A 252 -6.28 -11.61 -0.30
CA VAL A 252 -6.61 -11.07 -1.61
C VAL A 252 -8.12 -11.00 -1.74
N TYR A 253 -8.65 -9.85 -2.12
CA TYR A 253 -10.08 -9.63 -2.31
C TYR A 253 -10.34 -8.50 -3.31
N GLY A 254 -11.59 -8.34 -3.74
CA GLY A 254 -11.98 -7.25 -4.62
C GLY A 254 -11.62 -7.44 -6.11
N LEU A 255 -11.31 -8.67 -6.52
CA LEU A 255 -10.99 -9.02 -7.91
C LEU A 255 -12.15 -9.78 -8.60
N GLY A 256 -11.92 -10.17 -9.86
CA GLY A 256 -12.74 -11.15 -10.60
C GLY A 256 -12.81 -12.52 -9.91
N SER A 257 -13.28 -13.57 -10.59
CA SER A 257 -13.42 -14.90 -9.96
C SER A 257 -12.14 -15.73 -9.98
N VAL A 258 -11.36 -15.64 -11.05
CA VAL A 258 -10.19 -16.50 -11.29
C VAL A 258 -8.95 -15.70 -11.65
N PRO A 259 -7.73 -16.16 -11.32
CA PRO A 259 -6.51 -15.48 -11.70
C PRO A 259 -6.24 -15.67 -13.19
N LEU A 260 -5.67 -14.64 -13.81
CA LEU A 260 -5.19 -14.67 -15.19
C LEU A 260 -3.68 -14.45 -15.22
N ASP A 261 -3.21 -13.41 -14.53
CA ASP A 261 -1.80 -13.15 -14.30
C ASP A 261 -1.48 -13.05 -12.82
N ILE A 262 -0.38 -13.69 -12.40
CA ILE A 262 0.10 -13.66 -11.02
C ILE A 262 1.59 -13.38 -11.04
N PHE A 263 1.96 -12.27 -10.41
CA PHE A 263 3.33 -11.84 -10.26
C PHE A 263 3.69 -11.69 -8.79
N VAL A 264 4.92 -12.04 -8.48
CA VAL A 264 5.44 -12.00 -7.12
C VAL A 264 6.75 -11.24 -7.08
N GLU A 265 6.83 -10.22 -6.24
CA GLU A 265 8.07 -9.49 -5.94
C GLU A 265 8.46 -9.77 -4.48
N LEU A 266 9.75 -9.96 -4.24
CA LEU A 266 10.29 -10.36 -2.95
C LEU A 266 11.31 -9.34 -2.46
N ASP A 267 11.21 -8.95 -1.19
CA ASP A 267 12.28 -8.26 -0.46
C ASP A 267 12.81 -9.22 0.60
N ILE A 268 13.92 -9.89 0.29
CA ILE A 268 14.55 -10.92 1.13
C ILE A 268 16.04 -10.64 1.28
N ASP A 269 16.49 -10.57 2.53
CA ASP A 269 17.90 -10.55 2.91
C ASP A 269 18.32 -11.95 3.38
N HIS A 270 19.23 -12.60 2.65
CA HIS A 270 19.80 -13.89 3.07
C HIS A 270 21.30 -13.97 2.73
N PRO A 271 22.17 -14.44 3.65
CA PRO A 271 23.61 -14.54 3.39
C PRO A 271 23.98 -15.56 2.30
N ALA A 272 23.10 -16.53 2.05
CA ALA A 272 23.27 -17.56 1.03
C ALA A 272 21.95 -17.80 0.28
N PRO A 273 21.54 -16.95 -0.66
CA PRO A 273 20.22 -17.05 -1.30
C PRO A 273 20.02 -18.33 -2.12
N ALA A 274 21.11 -18.97 -2.58
CA ALA A 274 21.07 -20.28 -3.25
C ALA A 274 20.56 -21.43 -2.35
N GLN A 275 20.40 -21.19 -1.04
CA GLN A 275 19.83 -22.17 -0.11
C GLN A 275 18.32 -22.02 0.05
N LEU A 276 17.72 -20.97 -0.51
CA LEU A 276 16.30 -20.71 -0.36
C LEU A 276 15.46 -21.52 -1.34
N ARG A 277 14.30 -21.94 -0.88
CA ARG A 277 13.16 -22.32 -1.70
C ARG A 277 11.99 -21.42 -1.34
N VAL A 278 11.40 -20.78 -2.36
CA VAL A 278 10.24 -19.90 -2.22
C VAL A 278 9.07 -20.50 -2.97
N THR A 279 7.94 -20.65 -2.29
CA THR A 279 6.71 -21.20 -2.85
C THR A 279 5.56 -20.25 -2.56
N VAL A 280 4.78 -19.91 -3.57
CA VAL A 280 3.49 -19.24 -3.39
C VAL A 280 2.39 -20.30 -3.36
N VAL A 281 1.42 -20.10 -2.49
CA VAL A 281 0.23 -20.94 -2.36
C VAL A 281 -1.00 -20.07 -2.63
N GLY A 282 -1.78 -20.46 -3.64
CA GLY A 282 -3.02 -19.82 -4.03
C GLY A 282 -4.14 -20.02 -3.02
N ALA A 283 -5.23 -19.28 -3.19
CA ALA A 283 -6.36 -19.28 -2.25
C ALA A 283 -7.06 -20.65 -2.11
N ASN A 284 -6.96 -21.54 -3.10
CA ASN A 284 -7.45 -22.92 -3.02
C ASN A 284 -6.35 -23.94 -2.74
N THR A 285 -5.22 -23.51 -2.19
CA THR A 285 -4.08 -24.36 -1.80
C THR A 285 -3.20 -24.91 -2.93
N ASP A 286 -3.51 -24.59 -4.20
CA ASP A 286 -2.59 -24.84 -5.32
C ASP A 286 -1.27 -24.12 -5.10
N ARG A 287 -0.17 -24.68 -5.60
CA ARG A 287 1.18 -24.25 -5.24
C ARG A 287 2.04 -24.01 -6.47
N ASP A 288 2.89 -23.01 -6.39
CA ASP A 288 3.96 -22.81 -7.36
C ASP A 288 5.30 -22.53 -6.69
N VAL A 289 6.35 -23.21 -7.16
CA VAL A 289 7.72 -22.95 -6.70
C VAL A 289 8.27 -21.81 -7.53
N LEU A 290 8.28 -20.62 -6.96
CA LEU A 290 8.76 -19.40 -7.61
C LEU A 290 10.28 -19.36 -7.75
N PHE A 291 10.97 -19.97 -6.80
CA PHE A 291 12.42 -20.03 -6.76
C PHE A 291 12.90 -21.28 -6.01
N ASP A 292 13.86 -21.98 -6.59
CA ASP A 292 14.61 -23.05 -5.95
C ASP A 292 16.11 -22.85 -6.19
N GLY A 293 16.83 -22.37 -5.18
CA GLY A 293 18.25 -22.04 -5.30
C GLY A 293 19.18 -23.23 -5.64
N SER A 294 18.67 -24.47 -5.63
CA SER A 294 19.40 -25.63 -6.12
C SER A 294 19.49 -25.72 -7.65
N VAL A 295 18.61 -25.00 -8.36
CA VAL A 295 18.51 -25.01 -9.82
C VAL A 295 18.48 -23.60 -10.44
N ASP A 296 18.00 -22.60 -9.69
CA ASP A 296 17.79 -21.24 -10.16
C ASP A 296 18.96 -20.31 -9.82
N ASP A 297 19.11 -19.24 -10.61
CA ASP A 297 20.06 -18.17 -10.33
C ASP A 297 19.54 -17.29 -9.18
N PRO A 298 20.30 -17.11 -8.08
CA PRO A 298 19.94 -16.19 -6.98
C PRO A 298 19.54 -14.78 -7.41
N ALA A 299 20.01 -14.29 -8.57
CA ALA A 299 19.61 -12.99 -9.10
C ALA A 299 18.11 -12.87 -9.44
N LEU A 300 17.38 -13.99 -9.51
CA LEU A 300 15.92 -13.98 -9.71
C LEU A 300 15.15 -13.43 -8.51
N LEU A 301 15.67 -13.56 -7.28
CA LEU A 301 14.97 -13.10 -6.08
C LEU A 301 14.79 -11.57 -6.03
N GLY A 302 15.60 -10.81 -6.77
CA GLY A 302 15.44 -9.36 -6.94
C GLY A 302 14.64 -8.95 -8.18
N GLN A 303 13.95 -9.89 -8.83
CA GLN A 303 13.15 -9.67 -10.02
C GLN A 303 11.67 -9.98 -9.76
N ARG A 304 10.81 -9.52 -10.66
CA ARG A 304 9.39 -9.89 -10.68
C ARG A 304 9.22 -11.32 -11.17
N LEU A 305 8.87 -12.21 -10.26
CA LEU A 305 8.62 -13.63 -10.51
C LEU A 305 7.20 -13.82 -11.05
N VAL A 306 7.00 -14.90 -11.80
CA VAL A 306 5.71 -15.22 -12.42
C VAL A 306 5.22 -16.54 -11.85
N ALA A 307 4.05 -16.56 -11.21
CA ALA A 307 3.45 -17.79 -10.72
C ALA A 307 2.67 -18.47 -11.84
N ARG A 308 3.15 -19.64 -12.31
CA ARG A 308 2.57 -20.44 -13.39
C ARG A 308 1.94 -21.74 -12.89
N GLY A 309 2.22 -22.12 -11.65
CA GLY A 309 1.70 -23.34 -11.02
C GLY A 309 0.28 -23.21 -10.46
N ILE A 310 -0.28 -21.98 -10.43
CA ILE A 310 -1.66 -21.74 -9.99
C ILE A 310 -2.60 -21.81 -11.21
N PRO A 311 -3.63 -22.67 -11.19
CA PRO A 311 -4.56 -22.79 -12.32
C PRO A 311 -5.38 -21.51 -12.57
N GLY A 312 -5.61 -21.19 -13.85
CA GLY A 312 -6.42 -20.03 -14.26
C GLY A 312 -7.94 -20.24 -14.17
N ASP A 313 -8.36 -21.36 -13.59
CA ASP A 313 -9.73 -21.72 -13.19
C ASP A 313 -9.86 -21.83 -11.65
N ASP A 314 -8.83 -21.43 -10.91
CA ASP A 314 -8.83 -21.44 -9.45
C ASP A 314 -9.45 -20.17 -8.85
N ILE A 315 -9.86 -20.21 -7.58
CA ILE A 315 -10.38 -19.02 -6.91
C ILE A 315 -9.26 -18.00 -6.66
N VAL A 316 -9.48 -16.73 -7.03
CA VAL A 316 -8.47 -15.67 -6.80
C VAL A 316 -8.62 -14.97 -5.46
N ASN A 317 -9.86 -14.75 -4.99
CA ASN A 317 -10.14 -14.04 -3.75
C ASN A 317 -10.12 -15.00 -2.56
N GLY A 318 -9.24 -14.74 -1.60
CA GLY A 318 -9.02 -15.55 -0.42
C GLY A 318 -7.63 -15.39 0.15
N ARG A 319 -7.26 -16.32 1.01
CA ARG A 319 -5.99 -16.34 1.72
C ARG A 319 -4.88 -16.92 0.84
N TRP A 320 -3.91 -16.08 0.50
CA TRP A 320 -2.67 -16.48 -0.16
C TRP A 320 -1.56 -16.64 0.86
N HIS A 321 -0.62 -17.54 0.59
CA HIS A 321 0.55 -17.74 1.43
C HIS A 321 1.85 -17.66 0.63
N LEU A 322 2.88 -17.10 1.27
CA LEU A 322 4.26 -17.25 0.83
C LEU A 322 5.00 -18.13 1.84
N GLU A 323 5.60 -19.19 1.33
CA GLU A 323 6.46 -20.10 2.09
C GLU A 323 7.91 -19.89 1.68
N VAL A 324 8.77 -19.59 2.65
CA VAL A 324 10.21 -19.43 2.45
C VAL A 324 10.94 -20.42 3.33
N VAL A 325 11.69 -21.33 2.71
CA VAL A 325 12.46 -22.37 3.40
C VAL A 325 13.94 -22.18 3.11
N ASP A 326 14.74 -22.00 4.16
CA ASP A 326 16.18 -22.21 4.07
C ASP A 326 16.48 -23.72 4.15
N THR A 327 17.01 -24.27 3.06
CA THR A 327 17.16 -25.71 2.86
C THR A 327 18.46 -26.28 3.43
N ALA A 328 19.38 -25.43 3.90
CA ALA A 328 20.66 -25.86 4.43
C ALA A 328 21.05 -25.03 5.67
N ALA A 329 21.89 -25.60 6.53
CA ALA A 329 22.48 -24.80 7.60
C ALA A 329 23.60 -23.91 7.04
N GLY A 330 23.73 -22.69 7.54
CA GLY A 330 24.75 -21.76 7.07
C GLY A 330 24.50 -20.30 7.37
N GLY A 331 23.29 -19.93 7.80
CA GLY A 331 22.94 -18.60 8.27
C GLY A 331 21.48 -18.27 8.03
N ALA A 332 20.81 -17.79 9.08
CA ALA A 332 19.44 -17.30 8.98
C ALA A 332 19.34 -16.05 8.10
N GLY A 333 18.14 -15.76 7.61
CA GLY A 333 17.83 -14.52 6.89
C GLY A 333 16.55 -13.86 7.36
N GLN A 334 16.05 -12.96 6.53
CA GLN A 334 14.94 -12.08 6.83
C GLN A 334 14.09 -11.88 5.58
N LEU A 335 12.79 -12.19 5.68
CA LEU A 335 11.81 -11.67 4.73
C LEU A 335 11.44 -10.28 5.21
N ASN A 336 11.74 -9.25 4.43
CA ASN A 336 11.35 -7.87 4.72
C ASN A 336 9.95 -7.57 4.20
N GLY A 337 9.56 -8.18 3.09
CA GLY A 337 8.23 -8.08 2.52
C GLY A 337 8.07 -8.84 1.21
N TRP A 338 6.84 -8.88 0.71
CA TRP A 338 6.52 -9.40 -0.61
C TRP A 338 5.25 -8.75 -1.16
N THR A 339 5.12 -8.76 -2.49
CA THR A 339 3.98 -8.18 -3.20
C THR A 339 3.39 -9.21 -4.15
N LEU A 340 2.07 -9.38 -4.07
CA LEU A 340 1.24 -10.05 -5.07
C LEU A 340 0.66 -9.00 -6.01
N ASP A 341 1.03 -9.05 -7.28
CA ASP A 341 0.39 -8.29 -8.36
C ASP A 341 -0.41 -9.28 -9.20
N ILE A 342 -1.74 -9.18 -9.12
CA ILE A 342 -2.67 -10.15 -9.70
C ILE A 342 -3.61 -9.44 -10.67
N ILE A 343 -3.67 -9.95 -11.90
CA ILE A 343 -4.75 -9.65 -12.84
C ILE A 343 -5.68 -10.86 -12.87
N SER A 344 -6.97 -10.61 -12.70
CA SER A 344 -8.03 -11.61 -12.64
C SER A 344 -8.95 -11.49 -13.85
N ARG A 345 -9.90 -12.42 -13.96
CA ARG A 345 -11.03 -12.32 -14.88
C ARG A 345 -12.26 -12.99 -14.30
N TRP A 346 -13.40 -12.77 -14.93
CA TRP A 346 -14.57 -13.62 -14.72
C TRP A 346 -14.38 -14.94 -15.48
N ASP A 347 -14.84 -16.03 -14.86
CA ASP A 347 -14.94 -17.34 -15.50
C ASP A 347 -16.11 -17.40 -16.49
#